data_AF-A0A8J5IMQ8-F1
#
_entry.id   AF-A0A8J5IMQ8-F1
#
_cell.length_a   1.000
_cell.length_b   1.000
_cell.length_c   1.000
_cell.angle_alpha   90.00
_cell.angle_beta   90.00
_cell.angle_gamma   90.00
#
_symmetry.space_group_name_H-M   'P 1'
#
loop_
_entity.id
_entity.type
_entity.pdbx_description
1 polymer ?
#
loop_
_entity_poly.entity_id
_entity_poly.type
_entity_poly.pdbx_seq_one_letter_code
_entity_poly.pdbx_strand_id
1 'polypeptide(L)'
;MSSIVGRLQARVQRWRLLGRYYVNKWHYDGSKWAERVWYGQGSTGNGPQVASVAFMITRSMRQQLLDAGFPPSAISTLQPAAAQKIIADKITFVQFEELQKQQQVELAAERAKQSLRQEEQSKLAASKEAEQEHDQAAPSAALVVQHGKIEDDVKTPQS
;
A
#
# COMPACT_ATOMS: atom_id res chain seq x y z
N MET A 1 -64.73 14.81 41.85
CA MET A 1 -63.36 15.28 42.15
C MET A 1 -62.25 14.39 41.57
N SER A 2 -62.53 13.15 41.18
CA SER A 2 -61.51 12.17 40.72
C SER A 2 -60.82 12.48 39.37
N SER A 3 -61.46 13.24 38.48
CA SER A 3 -60.91 13.54 37.13
C SER A 3 -59.80 14.59 37.13
N ILE A 4 -59.72 15.43 38.17
CA ILE A 4 -58.69 16.49 38.27
C ILE A 4 -57.40 15.89 38.83
N VAL A 5 -57.52 15.02 39.83
CA VAL A 5 -56.38 14.30 40.44
C VAL A 5 -55.72 13.36 39.44
N GLY A 6 -56.50 12.62 38.64
CA GLY A 6 -55.96 11.76 37.58
C GLY A 6 -55.23 12.54 36.47
N ARG A 7 -55.72 13.72 36.11
CA ARG A 7 -55.05 14.61 35.14
C ARG A 7 -53.74 15.19 35.70
N LEU A 8 -53.68 15.49 36.99
CA LEU A 8 -52.45 15.94 37.66
C LEU A 8 -51.43 14.81 37.73
N GLN A 9 -51.83 13.59 38.11
CA GLN A 9 -50.94 12.42 38.12
C GLN A 9 -50.37 12.10 36.75
N ALA A 10 -51.19 12.12 35.69
CA ALA A 10 -50.72 11.87 34.33
C ALA A 10 -49.70 12.93 33.86
N ARG A 11 -49.89 14.19 34.25
CA ARG A 11 -48.91 15.26 33.98
C ARG A 11 -47.60 14.99 34.70
N VAL A 12 -47.62 14.65 35.99
CA VAL A 12 -46.41 14.36 36.76
C VAL A 12 -45.65 13.15 36.18
N GLN A 13 -46.36 12.09 35.78
CA GLN A 13 -45.75 10.93 35.13
C GLN A 13 -45.09 11.31 33.80
N ARG A 14 -45.74 12.17 32.99
CA ARG A 14 -45.16 12.68 31.73
C ARG A 14 -43.91 13.52 31.98
N TRP A 15 -43.91 14.39 32.99
CA TRP A 15 -42.72 15.17 33.38
C TRP A 15 -41.57 14.28 33.84
N ARG A 16 -41.86 13.21 34.60
CA ARG A 16 -40.84 12.24 35.03
C ARG A 16 -40.21 11.50 33.84
N LEU A 17 -41.01 11.11 32.85
CA LEU A 17 -40.51 10.43 31.64
C LEU A 17 -39.67 11.39 30.79
N LEU A 18 -40.16 12.62 30.57
CA LEU A 18 -39.42 13.65 29.85
C LEU A 18 -38.10 13.98 30.56
N GLY A 19 -38.11 14.13 31.88
CA GLY A 19 -36.89 14.37 32.66
C GLY A 19 -35.85 13.28 32.45
N ARG A 20 -36.23 12.00 32.57
CA ARG A 20 -35.32 10.86 32.29
C ARG A 20 -34.78 10.88 30.87
N TYR A 21 -35.63 11.19 29.88
CA TYR A 21 -35.20 11.29 28.49
C TYR A 21 -34.17 12.41 28.29
N TYR A 22 -34.44 13.61 28.80
CA TYR A 22 -33.52 14.75 28.64
C TYR A 22 -32.20 14.53 29.37
N VAL A 23 -32.20 13.90 30.55
CA VAL A 23 -30.96 13.53 31.25
C VAL A 23 -30.15 12.52 30.44
N ASN A 24 -30.79 11.45 29.96
CA ASN A 24 -30.11 10.46 29.12
C ASN A 24 -29.59 11.07 27.82
N LYS A 25 -30.38 11.94 27.19
CA LYS A 25 -29.98 12.65 25.98
C LYS A 25 -28.80 13.57 26.25
N TRP A 26 -28.81 14.32 27.36
CA TRP A 26 -27.71 15.21 27.71
C TRP A 26 -26.42 14.45 27.99
N HIS A 27 -26.50 13.30 28.69
CA HIS A 27 -25.36 12.41 28.87
C HIS A 27 -24.81 11.88 27.54
N TYR A 28 -25.70 11.46 26.63
CA TYR A 28 -25.32 10.94 25.32
C TYR A 28 -24.71 12.02 24.42
N ASP A 29 -25.36 13.18 24.33
CA ASP A 29 -24.87 14.30 23.52
C ASP A 29 -23.54 14.83 24.10
N GLY A 30 -23.40 14.87 25.43
CA GLY A 30 -22.17 15.24 26.10
C GLY A 30 -21.04 14.24 25.86
N SER A 31 -21.29 12.93 25.98
CA SER A 31 -20.27 11.91 25.71
C SER A 31 -19.86 11.90 24.24
N LYS A 32 -20.81 12.04 23.31
CA LYS A 32 -20.51 12.14 21.87
C LYS A 32 -19.82 13.42 21.48
N TRP A 33 -20.13 14.53 22.15
CA TRP A 33 -19.38 15.77 21.98
C TRP A 33 -17.95 15.61 22.51
N ALA A 34 -17.76 15.03 23.70
CA ALA A 34 -16.44 14.78 24.25
C ALA A 34 -15.62 13.84 23.36
N GLU A 35 -16.22 12.77 22.84
CA GLU A 35 -15.60 11.90 21.84
C GLU A 35 -15.19 12.68 20.57
N ARG A 36 -16.04 13.60 20.08
CA ARG A 36 -15.72 14.41 18.90
C ARG A 36 -14.57 15.39 19.15
N VAL A 37 -14.50 15.99 20.33
CA VAL A 37 -13.42 16.91 20.73
C VAL A 37 -12.12 16.14 20.93
N TRP A 38 -12.17 14.97 21.58
CA TRP A 38 -10.99 14.21 21.93
C TRP A 38 -10.40 13.41 20.76
N TYR A 39 -11.24 12.83 19.91
CA TYR A 39 -10.83 11.97 18.79
C TYR A 39 -10.97 12.63 17.42
N GLY A 40 -11.36 13.91 17.38
CA GLY A 40 -11.49 14.69 16.14
C GLY A 40 -12.75 14.36 15.33
N GLN A 41 -13.12 15.32 14.47
CA GLN A 41 -14.36 15.33 13.68
C GLN A 41 -14.47 14.19 12.63
N GLY A 42 -13.41 13.39 12.44
CA GLY A 42 -13.38 12.22 11.53
C GLY A 42 -14.02 10.94 12.11
N SER A 43 -14.25 10.87 13.42
CA SER A 43 -14.84 9.72 14.11
C SER A 43 -16.37 9.85 14.22
N THR A 44 -17.05 10.11 13.10
CA THR A 44 -18.53 10.22 13.06
C THR A 44 -19.18 9.14 12.21
N GLY A 45 -18.65 7.92 12.29
CA GLY A 45 -19.31 6.70 11.83
C GLY A 45 -18.89 5.55 12.74
N ASN A 46 -19.85 4.77 13.24
CA ASN A 46 -19.64 3.67 14.19
C ASN A 46 -18.47 2.75 13.81
N GLY A 47 -17.29 2.97 14.41
CA GLY A 47 -16.18 2.04 14.32
C GLY A 47 -14.85 2.67 14.74
N PRO A 48 -13.90 1.86 15.25
CA PRO A 48 -12.51 2.28 15.39
C PRO A 48 -12.02 2.81 14.03
N GLN A 49 -11.13 3.80 14.05
CA GLN A 49 -10.52 4.36 12.84
C GLN A 49 -9.64 3.28 12.20
N VAL A 50 -10.26 2.41 11.41
CA VAL A 50 -9.56 1.36 10.70
C VAL A 50 -8.77 2.05 9.59
N ALA A 51 -7.47 1.81 9.55
CA ALA A 51 -6.63 2.21 8.43
C ALA A 51 -7.23 1.59 7.16
N SER A 52 -8.01 2.37 6.44
CA SER A 52 -8.66 1.94 5.21
C SER A 52 -7.68 2.17 4.06
N VAL A 53 -7.19 1.07 3.50
CA VAL A 53 -6.35 1.11 2.31
C VAL A 53 -7.28 1.26 1.09
N ALA A 54 -7.08 2.31 0.30
CA ALA A 54 -7.84 2.48 -0.93
C ALA A 54 -7.52 1.34 -1.92
N PHE A 55 -8.53 0.52 -2.22
CA PHE A 55 -8.44 -0.55 -3.21
C PHE A 55 -8.97 -0.15 -4.60
N MET A 56 -9.84 0.86 -4.67
CA MET A 56 -10.43 1.34 -5.91
C MET A 56 -10.69 2.85 -5.84
N ILE A 57 -10.62 3.54 -6.98
CA ILE A 57 -11.01 4.95 -7.09
C ILE A 57 -12.54 5.04 -7.04
N THR A 58 -13.07 5.66 -6.00
CA THR A 58 -14.51 5.83 -5.80
C THR A 58 -15.08 6.98 -6.65
N ARG A 59 -16.41 7.04 -6.78
CA ARG A 59 -17.09 8.12 -7.49
C ARG A 59 -16.79 9.50 -6.90
N SER A 60 -16.74 9.61 -5.56
CA SER A 60 -16.43 10.88 -4.90
C SER A 60 -14.97 11.29 -5.11
N MET A 61 -14.03 10.35 -5.05
CA MET A 61 -12.63 10.61 -5.37
C MET A 61 -12.48 11.07 -6.82
N ARG A 62 -13.19 10.43 -7.77
CA ARG A 62 -13.18 10.85 -9.18
C ARG A 62 -13.68 12.27 -9.34
N GLN A 63 -14.74 12.67 -8.63
CA GLN A 63 -15.22 14.06 -8.67
C GLN A 63 -14.16 15.03 -8.14
N GLN A 64 -13.54 14.71 -7.00
CA GLN A 64 -12.48 15.56 -6.42
C GLN A 64 -11.27 15.70 -7.34
N LEU A 65 -10.90 14.65 -8.07
CA LEU A 65 -9.82 14.70 -9.05
C LEU A 65 -10.22 15.52 -10.28
N LEU A 66 -11.46 15.42 -10.76
CA LEU A 66 -11.96 16.26 -11.85
C LEU A 66 -11.95 17.75 -11.45
N ASP A 67 -12.38 18.05 -10.23
CA ASP A 67 -12.36 19.42 -9.67
C ASP A 67 -10.92 19.95 -9.54
N ALA A 68 -9.94 19.07 -9.32
CA ALA A 68 -8.50 19.39 -9.32
C ALA A 68 -7.86 19.46 -10.73
N GLY A 69 -8.66 19.29 -11.79
CA GLY A 69 -8.23 19.41 -13.19
C GLY A 69 -7.65 18.14 -13.80
N PHE A 70 -7.82 16.96 -13.19
CA PHE A 70 -7.34 15.70 -13.75
C PHE A 70 -8.25 15.23 -14.90
N PRO A 71 -7.71 14.90 -16.08
CA PRO A 71 -8.51 14.36 -17.17
C PRO A 71 -8.97 12.91 -16.85
N PRO A 72 -10.14 12.47 -17.35
CA PRO A 72 -10.69 11.14 -17.09
C PRO A 72 -9.77 9.98 -17.50
N SER A 73 -8.98 10.19 -18.56
CA SER A 73 -7.97 9.24 -19.04
C SER A 73 -6.87 9.02 -18.01
N ALA A 74 -6.35 10.09 -17.40
CA ALA A 74 -5.35 9.99 -16.35
C ALA A 74 -5.91 9.38 -15.07
N ILE A 75 -7.15 9.69 -14.69
CA ILE A 75 -7.77 9.11 -13.48
C ILE A 75 -7.86 7.59 -13.57
N SER A 76 -8.11 7.05 -14.76
CA SER A 76 -8.25 5.60 -14.96
C SER A 76 -6.95 4.82 -14.80
N THR A 77 -5.80 5.48 -15.00
CA THR A 77 -4.47 4.86 -14.86
C THR A 77 -3.85 5.03 -13.48
N LEU A 78 -4.44 5.90 -12.63
CA LEU A 78 -3.96 6.15 -11.28
C LEU A 78 -4.20 4.94 -10.38
N GLN A 79 -3.19 4.61 -9.58
CA GLN A 79 -3.36 3.66 -8.49
C GLN A 79 -4.29 4.27 -7.41
N PRO A 80 -5.24 3.51 -6.85
CA PRO A 80 -6.17 4.02 -5.84
C PRO A 80 -5.50 4.67 -4.62
N ALA A 81 -4.38 4.08 -4.14
CA ALA A 81 -3.59 4.65 -3.06
C ALA A 81 -2.93 5.99 -3.43
N ALA A 82 -2.46 6.13 -4.67
CA ALA A 82 -1.90 7.38 -5.16
C ALA A 82 -2.99 8.46 -5.30
N ALA A 83 -4.16 8.10 -5.82
CA ALA A 83 -5.31 9.00 -5.90
C ALA A 83 -5.74 9.52 -4.51
N GLN A 84 -5.74 8.65 -3.49
CA GLN A 84 -6.05 9.06 -2.12
C GLN A 84 -5.01 10.05 -1.57
N LYS A 85 -3.72 9.85 -1.84
CA LYS A 85 -2.66 10.78 -1.46
C LYS A 85 -2.82 12.13 -2.17
N ILE A 86 -3.06 12.13 -3.48
CA ILE A 86 -3.28 13.35 -4.28
C ILE A 86 -4.43 14.18 -3.70
N ILE A 87 -5.54 13.52 -3.31
CA ILE A 87 -6.70 14.18 -2.71
C ILE A 87 -6.37 14.71 -1.31
N ALA A 88 -5.66 13.94 -0.49
CA ALA A 88 -5.25 14.35 0.85
C ALA A 88 -4.32 15.57 0.80
N ASP A 89 -3.38 15.57 -0.14
CA ASP A 89 -2.36 16.62 -0.32
C ASP A 89 -2.86 17.78 -1.20
N LYS A 90 -4.07 17.68 -1.77
CA LYS A 90 -4.69 18.68 -2.66
C LYS A 90 -3.81 19.08 -3.85
N ILE A 91 -3.15 18.11 -4.44
CA ILE A 91 -2.20 18.32 -5.55
C ILE A 91 -2.99 18.58 -6.84
N THR A 92 -2.56 19.58 -7.62
CA THR A 92 -3.13 19.89 -8.93
C THR A 92 -2.50 19.02 -10.03
N PHE A 93 -3.19 18.87 -11.16
CA PHE A 93 -2.70 18.04 -12.27
C PHE A 93 -1.29 18.41 -12.76
N VAL A 94 -0.96 19.71 -12.82
CA VAL A 94 0.37 20.20 -13.25
C VAL A 94 1.47 19.72 -12.31
N GLN A 95 1.25 19.85 -11.00
CA GLN A 95 2.20 19.39 -9.97
C GLN A 95 2.34 17.87 -9.99
N PHE A 96 1.25 17.15 -10.29
CA PHE A 96 1.30 15.69 -10.40
C PHE A 96 2.17 15.22 -11.57
N GLU A 97 2.11 15.88 -12.74
CA GLU A 97 2.99 15.55 -13.86
C GLU A 97 4.47 15.78 -13.54
N GLU A 98 4.79 16.86 -12.83
CA GLU A 98 6.17 17.14 -12.39
C GLU A 98 6.68 16.07 -11.44
N LEU A 99 5.86 15.65 -10.47
CA LEU A 99 6.19 14.57 -9.55
C LEU A 99 6.35 13.23 -10.28
N GLN A 100 5.52 12.93 -11.27
CA GLN A 100 5.70 11.72 -12.08
C GLN A 100 7.00 11.72 -12.86
N LYS A 101 7.37 12.86 -13.47
CA LYS A 101 8.64 12.99 -14.19
C LYS A 101 9.83 12.77 -13.25
N GLN A 102 9.78 13.34 -12.05
CA GLN A 102 10.84 13.16 -11.04
C GLN A 102 10.97 11.70 -10.61
N GLN A 103 9.86 11.03 -10.32
CA GLN A 103 9.87 9.61 -9.93
C GLN A 103 10.44 8.70 -11.04
N GLN A 104 10.15 8.99 -12.31
CA GLN A 104 10.72 8.21 -13.41
C GLN A 104 12.24 8.37 -13.52
N VAL A 105 12.76 9.58 -13.29
CA VAL A 105 14.21 9.84 -13.29
C VAL A 105 14.89 9.12 -12.13
N GLU A 106 14.29 9.13 -10.94
CA GLU A 106 14.83 8.43 -9.77
C GLU A 106 14.86 6.91 -9.99
N LEU A 107 13.78 6.32 -10.50
CA LEU A 107 13.74 4.89 -10.81
C LEU A 107 14.74 4.50 -11.90
N ALA A 108 14.96 5.37 -12.90
CA ALA A 108 15.99 5.15 -13.91
C ALA A 108 17.40 5.22 -13.31
N ALA A 109 17.65 6.17 -12.41
CA ALA A 109 18.93 6.31 -11.71
C ALA A 109 19.21 5.11 -10.77
N GLU A 110 18.20 4.59 -10.08
CA GLU A 110 18.34 3.40 -9.24
C GLU A 110 18.62 2.14 -10.07
N ARG A 111 17.93 1.96 -11.20
CA ARG A 111 18.19 0.84 -12.12
C ARG A 111 19.61 0.91 -12.67
N ALA A 112 20.09 2.10 -13.05
CA ALA A 112 21.47 2.28 -13.51
C ALA A 112 22.50 1.97 -12.42
N LYS A 113 22.23 2.35 -11.17
CA LYS A 113 23.10 1.98 -10.03
C LYS A 113 23.09 0.48 -9.77
N GLN A 114 21.95 -0.19 -9.92
CA GLN A 114 21.85 -1.64 -9.74
C GLN A 114 22.57 -2.41 -10.85
N SER A 115 22.45 -1.98 -12.12
CA SER A 115 23.16 -2.60 -13.24
C SER A 115 24.68 -2.46 -13.09
N LEU A 116 25.17 -1.28 -12.68
CA LEU A 116 26.60 -1.07 -12.43
C LEU A 116 27.12 -1.98 -11.29
N ARG A 117 26.36 -2.14 -10.20
CA ARG A 117 26.73 -3.06 -9.12
C ARG A 117 26.77 -4.52 -9.56
N GLN A 118 25.84 -4.95 -10.41
CA GLN A 118 25.84 -6.31 -10.96
C GLN A 118 27.03 -6.53 -11.90
N GLU A 119 27.36 -5.55 -12.75
CA GLU A 119 28.54 -5.61 -13.61
C GLU A 119 29.84 -5.68 -12.81
N GLU A 120 29.99 -4.87 -11.75
CA GLU A 120 31.16 -4.91 -10.87
C GLU A 120 31.29 -6.28 -10.17
N GLN A 121 30.19 -6.84 -9.66
CA GLN A 121 30.19 -8.17 -9.04
C GLN A 121 30.53 -9.26 -10.05
N SER A 122 30.04 -9.18 -11.28
CA SER A 122 30.35 -10.14 -12.35
C SER A 122 31.82 -10.06 -12.79
N LYS A 123 32.41 -8.86 -12.89
CA LYS A 123 33.83 -8.66 -13.21
C LYS A 123 34.74 -9.15 -12.09
N LEU A 124 34.36 -8.94 -10.82
CA LEU A 124 35.07 -9.45 -9.64
C LEU A 124 35.00 -10.99 -9.53
N ALA A 125 33.89 -11.61 -9.96
CA ALA A 125 33.76 -13.06 -10.03
C ALA A 125 34.63 -13.65 -11.16
N ALA A 126 34.61 -13.04 -12.35
CA ALA A 126 35.45 -13.46 -13.48
C ALA A 126 36.95 -13.29 -13.20
N SER A 127 37.37 -12.25 -12.46
CA SER A 127 38.77 -12.09 -12.05
C SER A 127 39.19 -13.12 -10.99
N LYS A 128 38.28 -13.58 -10.13
CA LYS A 128 38.56 -14.64 -9.16
C LYS A 128 38.64 -16.03 -9.81
N GLU A 129 37.86 -16.28 -10.87
CA GLU A 129 37.99 -17.49 -11.68
C GLU A 129 39.30 -17.50 -12.49
N ALA A 130 39.75 -16.33 -12.98
CA ALA A 130 41.04 -16.20 -13.67
C ALA A 130 42.26 -16.35 -12.75
N GLU A 131 42.16 -16.03 -11.46
CA GLU A 131 43.22 -16.31 -10.47
C GLU A 131 43.24 -17.79 -10.03
N GLN A 132 42.17 -18.57 -10.23
CA GLN A 132 42.16 -20.00 -9.94
C GLN A 132 42.70 -20.88 -11.08
N GLU A 133 42.73 -20.40 -12.33
CA GLU A 133 43.31 -21.15 -13.45
C GLU A 133 44.82 -20.92 -13.64
N HIS A 134 45.43 -19.92 -12.99
CA HIS A 134 46.85 -19.59 -13.23
C HIS A 134 47.87 -20.32 -12.33
N ASP A 135 47.44 -21.23 -11.46
CA ASP A 135 48.33 -22.06 -10.61
C ASP A 135 48.50 -23.53 -11.09
N GLN A 136 47.92 -23.92 -12.23
CA GLN A 136 48.14 -25.26 -12.80
C GLN A 136 48.43 -25.23 -14.29
N ALA A 137 49.60 -24.69 -14.66
CA ALA A 137 50.19 -24.91 -15.98
C ALA A 137 51.65 -25.41 -15.89
N ALA A 138 51.77 -26.73 -15.64
CA ALA A 138 52.76 -27.70 -16.15
C ALA A 138 54.25 -27.59 -15.70
N PRO A 139 55.13 -28.61 -15.91
CA PRO A 139 54.94 -29.93 -16.55
C PRO A 139 55.57 -31.13 -15.80
N SER A 140 55.12 -32.36 -16.06
CA SER A 140 56.02 -33.54 -16.12
C SER A 140 55.35 -34.76 -16.72
N ALA A 141 56.02 -35.30 -17.73
CA ALA A 141 55.79 -36.59 -18.34
C ALA A 141 56.03 -37.73 -17.35
N ALA A 142 55.21 -38.79 -17.41
CA ALA A 142 55.64 -40.20 -17.39
C ALA A 142 54.45 -41.14 -17.15
N LEU A 143 54.29 -42.09 -18.09
CA LEU A 143 54.11 -43.52 -17.83
C LEU A 143 52.81 -43.96 -17.10
N VAL A 144 51.94 -44.68 -17.81
CA VAL A 144 51.76 -46.15 -17.70
C VAL A 144 50.50 -46.56 -18.47
N VAL A 145 50.69 -47.56 -19.31
CA VAL A 145 49.76 -48.33 -20.13
C VAL A 145 48.89 -49.24 -19.25
N GLN A 146 47.58 -49.41 -19.53
CA GLN A 146 46.97 -50.72 -19.81
C GLN A 146 45.45 -50.71 -20.08
N HIS A 147 45.12 -51.63 -21.01
CA HIS A 147 43.89 -52.02 -21.68
C HIS A 147 42.58 -52.27 -20.88
N GLY A 148 41.47 -52.13 -21.62
CA GLY A 148 40.22 -52.92 -21.47
C GLY A 148 39.03 -52.18 -22.09
N LYS A 149 38.81 -52.23 -23.42
CA LYS A 149 37.86 -53.10 -24.16
C LYS A 149 36.38 -52.96 -23.72
N ILE A 150 35.51 -52.83 -24.73
CA ILE A 150 34.04 -53.07 -24.77
C ILE A 150 33.19 -51.85 -24.38
N GLU A 151 32.16 -51.40 -25.09
CA GLU A 151 31.58 -51.65 -26.42
C GLU A 151 30.64 -50.45 -26.69
N ASP A 152 30.28 -50.27 -27.94
CA ASP A 152 29.26 -49.35 -28.45
C ASP A 152 27.92 -49.45 -27.69
N ASP A 153 27.15 -48.36 -27.72
CA ASP A 153 25.83 -48.31 -28.37
C ASP A 153 24.88 -47.25 -27.73
N VAL A 154 24.01 -46.71 -28.59
CA VAL A 154 22.70 -46.10 -28.32
C VAL A 154 22.62 -44.57 -28.06
N LYS A 155 22.54 -43.88 -29.21
CA LYS A 155 21.40 -43.05 -29.69
C LYS A 155 21.17 -41.64 -29.12
N THR A 156 21.25 -40.71 -30.07
CA THR A 156 20.70 -39.35 -30.13
C THR A 156 19.18 -39.25 -29.83
N PRO A 157 18.69 -38.03 -29.56
CA PRO A 157 17.50 -37.72 -28.77
C PRO A 157 16.21 -37.75 -29.60
N GLN A 158 15.05 -37.76 -28.93
CA GLN A 158 13.88 -36.97 -29.36
C GLN A 158 12.71 -37.02 -28.36
N SER A 159 11.98 -35.89 -28.39
CA SER A 159 10.60 -35.62 -27.98
C SER A 159 10.35 -35.09 -26.57
#